data_AF-A0A135SSY3-F1
#
_entry.id   AF-A0A135SSY3-F1
#
_cell.length_a   1.000
_cell.length_b   1.000
_cell.length_c   1.000
_cell.angle_alpha   90.00
_cell.angle_beta   90.00
_cell.angle_gamma   90.00
#
_symmetry.space_group_name_H-M   'P 1'
#
loop_
_entity.id
_entity.type
_entity.pdbx_description
1 polymer ?
#
loop_
_entity_poly.entity_id
_entity_poly.type
_entity_poly.pdbx_seq_one_letter_code
_entity_poly.pdbx_strand_id
1 'polypeptide(L)'
;MADSVDTREASAPAEQTPHVAAPAQPHAVPSHYPPEEVEAEPHDPRYDDDTWSEEGKLPELTALEHSPVSEGEWAEVPRSQRWNFEVDDIEKDWTWSTKFDFIHIRHMNSAIANWERLLRQAYEPLAARKKKANSQVPLPRPPSNLEPGGYVELTDNCFPLQCQDGTMDPKSPVAEWSTLLMEACDRMGRPVTVPALFKNLLLRAGFVDVVEVHRIWPLHDWPKNDHLKEIGRYSQESSLQGCEASALALFTRVLGWTRDETLVFCSGVRKDLHNRNIHAYWDIYCAFGRKPFDEPSSESEPESEQ
;
A
#
# COMPACT_ATOMS: atom_id res chain seq x y z
N MET A 1 28.99 -70.67 16.99
CA MET A 1 29.54 -69.30 16.89
C MET A 1 28.81 -68.64 15.75
N ALA A 2 27.68 -68.03 16.07
CA ALA A 2 26.90 -67.21 15.16
C ALA A 2 27.39 -65.77 15.32
N ASP A 3 27.50 -65.04 14.22
CA ASP A 3 26.81 -63.75 14.06
C ASP A 3 27.12 -63.19 12.67
N SER A 4 26.10 -63.25 11.81
CA SER A 4 26.01 -62.46 10.58
C SER A 4 25.53 -61.07 10.95
N VAL A 5 26.33 -60.04 10.73
CA VAL A 5 25.89 -58.65 10.87
C VAL A 5 25.30 -58.20 9.54
N ASP A 6 23.97 -58.22 9.50
CA ASP A 6 23.08 -57.62 8.50
C ASP A 6 23.09 -56.09 8.70
N THR A 7 23.79 -55.34 7.84
CA THR A 7 23.71 -53.87 7.82
C THR A 7 22.53 -53.45 6.95
N ARG A 8 21.33 -53.47 7.53
CA ARG A 8 20.18 -52.74 6.99
C ARG A 8 20.36 -51.26 7.27
N GLU A 9 20.58 -50.48 6.22
CA GLU A 9 20.37 -49.03 6.24
C GLU A 9 18.92 -48.75 6.64
N ALA A 10 18.73 -48.15 7.81
CA ALA A 10 17.46 -47.61 8.23
C ALA A 10 17.17 -46.34 7.43
N SER A 11 16.37 -46.47 6.38
CA SER A 11 15.74 -45.33 5.71
C SER A 11 14.72 -44.71 6.67
N ALA A 12 15.03 -43.54 7.21
CA ALA A 12 14.09 -42.77 8.01
C ALA A 12 12.93 -42.29 7.11
N PRO A 13 11.66 -42.41 7.55
CA PRO A 13 10.54 -41.90 6.75
C PRO A 13 10.61 -40.38 6.71
N ALA A 14 10.48 -39.82 5.50
CA ALA A 14 10.33 -38.38 5.30
C ALA A 14 9.12 -37.88 6.09
N GLU A 15 9.34 -37.00 7.06
CA GLU A 15 8.26 -36.25 7.71
C GLU A 15 7.58 -35.38 6.65
N GLN A 16 6.38 -35.80 6.23
CA GLN A 16 5.45 -34.92 5.54
C GLN A 16 5.03 -33.84 6.53
N THR A 17 5.60 -32.64 6.37
CA THR A 17 5.04 -31.44 6.97
C THR A 17 3.58 -31.32 6.52
N PRO A 18 2.61 -31.19 7.43
CA PRO A 18 1.23 -31.04 7.04
C PRO A 18 1.09 -29.71 6.31
N HIS A 19 0.65 -29.76 5.05
CA HIS A 19 0.16 -28.59 4.33
C HIS A 19 -0.96 -27.98 5.17
N VAL A 20 -0.65 -26.90 5.88
CA VAL A 20 -1.65 -26.05 6.52
C VAL A 20 -2.43 -25.43 5.37
N ALA A 21 -3.72 -25.77 5.26
CA ALA A 21 -4.63 -25.17 4.31
C ALA A 21 -4.55 -23.64 4.46
N ALA A 22 -4.37 -22.94 3.33
CA ALA A 22 -4.36 -21.49 3.29
C ALA A 22 -5.61 -20.94 4.03
N PRO A 23 -5.46 -19.91 4.89
CA PRO A 23 -6.61 -19.30 5.53
C PRO A 23 -7.61 -18.84 4.47
N ALA A 24 -8.90 -19.06 4.75
CA ALA A 24 -9.97 -18.61 3.87
C ALA A 24 -9.83 -17.11 3.63
N GLN A 25 -9.69 -16.76 2.34
CA GLN A 25 -9.60 -15.38 1.86
C GLN A 25 -10.76 -14.57 2.48
N PRO A 26 -10.51 -13.41 3.12
CA PRO A 26 -11.60 -12.47 3.36
C PRO A 26 -12.22 -12.19 1.99
N HIS A 27 -13.55 -12.34 1.88
CA HIS A 27 -14.27 -12.19 0.63
C HIS A 27 -14.05 -10.78 0.07
N ALA A 28 -12.99 -10.59 -0.72
CA ALA A 28 -12.88 -9.47 -1.63
C ALA A 28 -14.07 -9.60 -2.58
N VAL A 29 -14.85 -8.53 -2.69
CA VAL A 29 -15.91 -8.44 -3.69
C VAL A 29 -15.23 -8.74 -5.04
N PRO A 30 -15.73 -9.69 -5.85
CA PRO A 30 -15.13 -9.97 -7.15
C PRO A 30 -15.07 -8.66 -7.94
N SER A 31 -13.85 -8.16 -8.15
CA SER A 31 -13.57 -7.08 -9.09
C SER A 31 -14.07 -7.58 -10.45
N HIS A 32 -14.89 -6.78 -11.14
CA HIS A 32 -15.31 -7.05 -12.51
C HIS A 32 -14.44 -6.20 -13.44
N TYR A 33 -13.82 -6.85 -14.41
CA TYR A 33 -13.02 -6.26 -15.45
C TYR A 33 -14.09 -5.55 -16.25
N PRO A 34 -14.02 -4.23 -16.33
CA PRO A 34 -15.09 -3.49 -16.94
C PRO A 34 -15.24 -3.99 -18.38
N PRO A 35 -16.49 -4.12 -18.89
CA PRO A 35 -16.73 -4.49 -20.27
C PRO A 35 -15.95 -3.57 -21.22
N GLU A 36 -15.77 -3.99 -22.49
CA GLU A 36 -14.91 -3.35 -23.50
C GLU A 36 -15.04 -1.82 -23.64
N GLU A 37 -16.13 -1.23 -23.12
CA GLU A 37 -16.39 0.19 -22.97
C GLU A 37 -16.18 0.64 -21.51
N VAL A 38 -14.91 0.87 -21.13
CA VAL A 38 -14.62 1.83 -20.06
C VAL A 38 -14.76 3.19 -20.73
N GLU A 39 -15.82 3.93 -20.40
CA GLU A 39 -15.87 5.35 -20.75
C GLU A 39 -14.55 5.97 -20.30
N ALA A 40 -13.90 6.73 -21.19
CA ALA A 40 -12.70 7.47 -20.80
C ALA A 40 -13.02 8.19 -19.49
N GLU A 41 -12.18 7.98 -18.48
CA GLU A 41 -12.39 8.61 -17.17
C GLU A 41 -12.70 10.09 -17.42
N PRO A 42 -13.81 10.62 -16.88
CA PRO A 42 -14.15 12.01 -17.09
C PRO A 42 -12.92 12.80 -16.69
N HIS A 43 -12.45 13.65 -17.61
CA HIS A 43 -11.32 14.53 -17.38
C HIS A 43 -11.52 15.16 -16.00
N ASP A 44 -10.59 14.93 -15.07
CA ASP A 44 -10.68 15.53 -13.75
C ASP A 44 -10.09 16.94 -13.87
N PRO A 45 -10.94 17.99 -13.93
CA PRO A 45 -10.48 19.34 -14.23
C PRO A 45 -9.58 19.90 -13.12
N ARG A 46 -9.45 19.21 -11.98
CA ARG A 46 -8.44 19.55 -10.96
C ARG A 46 -7.00 19.39 -11.47
N TYR A 47 -6.78 18.56 -12.49
CA TYR A 47 -5.48 18.38 -13.13
C TYR A 47 -5.31 19.21 -14.42
N ASP A 48 -6.37 19.89 -14.89
CA ASP A 48 -6.28 20.90 -15.97
C ASP A 48 -5.68 22.22 -15.47
N ASP A 49 -5.66 22.40 -14.15
CA ASP A 49 -5.44 23.69 -13.53
C ASP A 49 -3.95 23.93 -13.21
N ASP A 50 -3.22 24.49 -14.18
CA ASP A 50 -1.87 25.05 -13.97
C ASP A 50 -1.90 26.43 -13.26
N THR A 51 -3.05 26.91 -12.76
CA THR A 51 -3.17 28.25 -12.13
C THR A 51 -2.51 28.37 -10.76
N TRP A 52 -1.93 27.29 -10.21
CA TRP A 52 -0.99 27.36 -9.08
C TRP A 52 0.15 28.37 -9.33
N SER A 53 0.43 28.68 -10.59
CA SER A 53 1.47 29.60 -11.01
C SER A 53 1.13 31.09 -10.90
N GLU A 54 -0.15 31.51 -10.88
CA GLU A 54 -0.48 32.92 -11.12
C GLU A 54 -0.91 33.74 -9.89
N GLU A 55 -1.55 33.22 -8.84
CA GLU A 55 -1.95 34.09 -7.72
C GLU A 55 -2.24 33.32 -6.41
N GLY A 56 -1.19 33.06 -5.61
CA GLY A 56 -1.34 32.47 -4.27
C GLY A 56 -0.05 31.83 -3.76
N LYS A 57 0.11 31.70 -2.45
CA LYS A 57 1.25 30.97 -1.88
C LYS A 57 1.27 29.55 -2.46
N LEU A 58 2.31 29.22 -3.22
CA LEU A 58 2.59 27.86 -3.64
C LEU A 58 2.63 26.92 -2.43
N PRO A 59 2.09 25.69 -2.53
CA PRO A 59 2.07 24.77 -1.39
C PRO A 59 3.50 24.47 -0.91
N GLU A 60 3.67 24.20 0.37
CA GLU A 60 4.92 23.65 0.90
C GLU A 60 4.80 22.13 0.90
N LEU A 61 5.76 21.45 0.29
CA LEU A 61 5.73 20.00 0.13
C LEU A 61 6.81 19.36 0.98
N THR A 62 6.41 18.44 1.86
CA THR A 62 7.33 17.57 2.60
C THR A 62 7.25 16.17 2.01
N ALA A 63 8.36 15.69 1.44
CA ALA A 63 8.50 14.32 0.96
C ALA A 63 9.34 13.52 1.95
N LEU A 64 8.81 12.37 2.39
CA LEU A 64 9.46 11.50 3.35
C LEU A 64 9.73 10.13 2.72
N GLU A 65 10.98 9.68 2.85
CA GLU A 65 11.42 8.37 2.35
C GLU A 65 12.39 7.73 3.35
N HIS A 66 12.37 6.39 3.46
CA HIS A 66 13.29 5.68 4.35
C HIS A 66 14.72 5.55 3.76
N SER A 67 14.92 5.83 2.47
CA SER A 67 16.18 5.60 1.75
C SER A 67 16.76 6.90 1.19
N PRO A 68 18.07 7.16 1.33
CA PRO A 68 18.73 8.34 0.76
C PRO A 68 19.05 8.19 -0.74
N VAL A 69 18.75 7.03 -1.36
CA VAL A 69 19.14 6.72 -2.75
C VAL A 69 18.58 7.71 -3.76
N SER A 70 17.43 8.30 -3.44
CA SER A 70 16.75 9.22 -4.33
C SER A 70 17.34 10.65 -4.30
N GLU A 71 18.14 11.01 -3.28
CA GLU A 71 18.72 12.36 -3.10
C GLU A 71 19.44 12.93 -4.33
N GLY A 72 20.01 12.07 -5.19
CA GLY A 72 20.71 12.47 -6.41
C GLY A 72 19.82 12.83 -7.60
N GLU A 73 18.57 12.36 -7.65
CA GLU A 73 17.63 12.59 -8.76
C GLU A 73 16.77 13.86 -8.56
N TRP A 74 16.73 14.41 -7.34
CA TRP A 74 15.84 15.52 -6.97
C TRP A 74 16.34 16.94 -7.30
N ALA A 75 17.47 17.07 -8.01
CA ALA A 75 18.08 18.35 -8.33
C ALA A 75 17.32 19.19 -9.39
N GLU A 76 16.31 18.60 -10.05
CA GLU A 76 15.55 19.24 -11.15
C GLU A 76 14.24 19.91 -10.71
N VAL A 77 13.93 19.92 -9.42
CA VAL A 77 12.67 20.45 -8.91
C VAL A 77 12.61 21.99 -9.04
N PRO A 78 11.52 22.58 -9.59
CA PRO A 78 11.42 24.02 -9.80
C PRO A 78 11.56 24.85 -8.51
N ARG A 79 12.43 25.87 -8.54
CA ARG A 79 12.75 26.75 -7.39
C ARG A 79 11.59 27.60 -6.88
N SER A 80 10.48 27.70 -7.62
CA SER A 80 9.29 28.42 -7.20
C SER A 80 8.58 27.72 -6.04
N GLN A 81 8.69 26.39 -5.96
CA GLN A 81 8.05 25.56 -4.95
C GLN A 81 8.98 25.35 -3.74
N ARG A 82 8.45 25.43 -2.51
CA ARG A 82 9.22 25.05 -1.31
C ARG A 82 9.09 23.55 -1.06
N TRP A 83 10.23 22.87 -1.10
CA TRP A 83 10.34 21.44 -0.82
C TRP A 83 11.23 21.21 0.39
N ASN A 84 10.74 20.37 1.31
CA ASN A 84 11.53 19.81 2.39
C ASN A 84 11.59 18.29 2.19
N PHE A 85 12.79 17.74 2.18
CA PHE A 85 12.99 16.29 2.07
C PHE A 85 13.49 15.77 3.41
N GLU A 86 12.84 14.74 3.91
CA GLU A 86 13.18 14.14 5.20
C GLU A 86 13.40 12.64 5.02
N VAL A 87 14.58 12.16 5.42
CA VAL A 87 14.86 10.72 5.49
C VAL A 87 14.45 10.24 6.87
N ASP A 88 13.28 9.61 6.97
CA ASP A 88 12.77 9.07 8.22
C ASP A 88 11.88 7.83 8.02
N ASP A 89 11.64 7.12 9.12
CA ASP A 89 10.74 5.99 9.19
C ASP A 89 9.34 6.48 9.60
N ILE A 90 8.40 6.45 8.64
CA ILE A 90 7.02 6.89 8.86
C ILE A 90 6.27 6.05 9.90
N GLU A 91 6.78 4.86 10.24
CA GLU A 91 6.26 4.04 11.34
C GLU A 91 6.80 4.46 12.71
N LYS A 92 7.65 5.47 12.84
CA LYS A 92 7.98 6.07 14.15
C LYS A 92 6.97 7.13 14.53
N ASP A 93 7.10 7.65 15.75
CA ASP A 93 6.27 8.74 16.22
C ASP A 93 6.58 10.01 15.41
N TRP A 94 5.57 10.56 14.76
CA TRP A 94 5.69 11.76 13.94
C TRP A 94 6.03 12.98 14.81
N THR A 95 7.08 13.72 14.45
CA THR A 95 7.65 14.79 15.30
C THR A 95 7.42 16.21 14.75
N TRP A 96 6.64 16.36 13.67
CA TRP A 96 6.36 17.67 13.08
C TRP A 96 5.63 18.60 14.06
N SER A 97 6.08 19.84 14.11
CA SER A 97 5.45 20.91 14.89
C SER A 97 4.33 21.60 14.12
N THR A 98 4.42 21.61 12.80
CA THR A 98 3.43 22.14 11.87
C THR A 98 2.55 21.00 11.39
N LYS A 99 1.24 21.23 11.35
CA LYS A 99 0.30 20.25 10.78
C LYS A 99 0.19 20.44 9.28
N PHE A 100 -0.22 19.38 8.61
CA PHE A 100 -0.46 19.35 7.18
C PHE A 100 -1.94 19.60 6.87
N ASP A 101 -2.21 20.28 5.76
CA ASP A 101 -3.56 20.37 5.19
C ASP A 101 -3.89 19.11 4.35
N PHE A 102 -2.86 18.43 3.85
CA PHE A 102 -2.99 17.23 3.03
C PHE A 102 -1.84 16.25 3.30
N ILE A 103 -2.17 14.97 3.44
CA ILE A 103 -1.22 13.87 3.56
C ILE A 103 -1.52 12.86 2.45
N HIS A 104 -0.52 12.57 1.62
CA HIS A 104 -0.65 11.58 0.56
C HIS A 104 0.33 10.43 0.80
N ILE A 105 -0.20 9.21 0.83
CA ILE A 105 0.58 7.97 1.01
C ILE A 105 0.34 7.10 -0.21
N ARG A 106 1.39 6.83 -0.98
CA ARG A 106 1.27 6.10 -2.24
C ARG A 106 2.36 5.04 -2.37
N HIS A 107 2.00 3.85 -2.86
CA HIS A 107 2.92 2.75 -3.15
C HIS A 107 3.81 2.36 -1.94
N MET A 108 3.17 2.23 -0.77
CA MET A 108 3.80 1.86 0.50
C MET A 108 3.44 0.42 0.93
N ASN A 109 2.89 -0.37 0.03
CA ASN A 109 2.58 -1.77 0.27
C ASN A 109 3.84 -2.54 0.66
N SER A 110 3.72 -3.48 1.59
CA SER A 110 4.84 -4.17 2.28
C SER A 110 5.76 -3.29 3.13
N ALA A 111 5.71 -1.95 3.02
CA ALA A 111 6.54 -1.04 3.79
C ALA A 111 5.94 -0.67 5.16
N ILE A 112 4.66 -0.92 5.38
CA ILE A 112 3.94 -0.59 6.62
C ILE A 112 3.46 -1.87 7.32
N ALA A 113 3.81 -2.04 8.59
CA ALA A 113 3.37 -3.16 9.42
C ALA A 113 2.03 -2.84 10.12
N ASN A 114 1.79 -1.57 10.49
CA ASN A 114 0.59 -1.17 11.21
C ASN A 114 -0.08 0.09 10.62
N TRP A 115 -0.90 -0.12 9.59
CA TRP A 115 -1.68 0.94 8.93
C TRP A 115 -2.65 1.66 9.87
N GLU A 116 -3.25 0.96 10.86
CA GLU A 116 -4.14 1.60 11.83
C GLU A 116 -3.39 2.59 12.73
N ARG A 117 -2.17 2.25 13.15
CA ARG A 117 -1.32 3.17 13.89
C ARG A 117 -0.89 4.33 13.00
N LEU A 118 -0.45 4.07 11.77
CA LEU A 118 -0.05 5.11 10.82
C LEU A 118 -1.15 6.17 10.62
N LEU A 119 -2.36 5.73 10.29
CA LEU A 119 -3.51 6.63 10.12
C LEU A 119 -3.90 7.37 11.38
N ARG A 120 -3.68 6.75 12.55
CA ARG A 120 -3.87 7.43 13.83
C ARG A 120 -2.89 8.58 14.02
N GLN A 121 -1.64 8.44 13.58
CA GLN A 121 -0.65 9.52 13.67
C GLN A 121 -1.02 10.72 12.78
N ALA A 122 -1.57 10.45 11.59
CA ALA A 122 -2.16 11.49 10.76
C ALA A 122 -3.33 12.19 11.48
N TYR A 123 -4.22 11.42 12.11
CA TYR A 123 -5.50 11.91 12.62
C TYR A 123 -5.52 12.52 14.05
N GLU A 124 -4.71 12.02 15.00
CA GLU A 124 -5.05 11.79 16.45
C GLU A 124 -6.08 12.69 17.18
N PRO A 125 -6.94 12.14 18.10
CA PRO A 125 -6.85 10.79 18.74
C PRO A 125 -8.18 9.98 18.94
N LEU A 126 -8.06 8.66 19.20
CA LEU A 126 -9.18 7.69 19.41
C LEU A 126 -9.93 7.89 20.76
N ALA A 127 -9.28 8.59 21.68
CA ALA A 127 -9.84 9.25 22.84
C ALA A 127 -8.70 10.13 23.37
N ALA A 128 -9.02 11.28 23.96
CA ALA A 128 -8.25 11.74 25.10
C ALA A 128 -8.29 10.62 26.16
N ARG A 129 -7.37 9.64 26.05
CA ARG A 129 -6.92 8.70 27.07
C ARG A 129 -8.01 8.37 28.10
N LYS A 130 -9.14 7.76 27.70
CA LYS A 130 -10.23 7.41 28.65
C LYS A 130 -9.60 6.67 29.84
N LYS A 131 -9.49 7.36 30.98
CA LYS A 131 -9.11 6.80 32.29
C LYS A 131 -7.75 6.06 32.37
N LYS A 132 -6.64 6.77 32.58
CA LYS A 132 -5.45 6.27 33.33
C LYS A 132 -4.50 7.45 33.62
N ALA A 133 -4.32 7.96 34.84
CA ALA A 133 -4.90 7.68 36.15
C ALA A 133 -4.57 8.89 37.04
N ASN A 134 -5.55 9.49 37.73
CA ASN A 134 -5.39 10.33 38.93
C ASN A 134 -4.24 11.38 39.01
N SER A 135 -3.81 11.99 37.91
CA SER A 135 -2.83 13.09 37.96
C SER A 135 -3.49 14.38 37.47
N GLN A 136 -3.49 15.39 38.33
CA GLN A 136 -4.09 16.71 38.14
C GLN A 136 -3.19 17.64 37.32
N VAL A 137 -2.34 17.06 36.46
CA VAL A 137 -1.43 17.79 35.57
C VAL A 137 -1.81 17.43 34.13
N PRO A 138 -2.24 18.39 33.30
CA PRO A 138 -2.46 18.15 31.88
C PRO A 138 -1.13 17.76 31.23
N LEU A 139 -1.02 16.54 30.71
CA LEU A 139 0.05 16.23 29.76
C LEU A 139 -0.29 16.92 28.42
N PRO A 140 0.67 17.53 27.72
CA PRO A 140 0.42 18.13 26.41
C PRO A 140 -0.15 17.08 25.46
N ARG A 141 -1.24 17.43 24.77
CA ARG A 141 -1.77 16.63 23.66
C ARG A 141 -0.67 16.51 22.61
N PRO A 142 -0.20 15.30 22.20
CA PRO A 142 0.53 15.22 20.94
C PRO A 142 -0.43 15.71 19.83
N PRO A 143 -0.02 16.69 19.02
CA PRO A 143 -0.89 17.21 17.98
C PRO A 143 -1.10 16.12 16.93
N SER A 144 -2.35 15.90 16.52
CA SER A 144 -2.59 15.34 15.19
C SER A 144 -1.79 16.11 14.17
N ASN A 145 -1.19 15.40 13.22
CA ASN A 145 -0.40 16.00 12.17
C ASN A 145 -1.24 16.54 11.00
N LEU A 146 -2.57 16.49 11.11
CA LEU A 146 -3.49 17.00 10.09
C LEU A 146 -4.38 18.09 10.68
N GLU A 147 -4.53 19.19 9.95
CA GLU A 147 -5.44 20.27 10.35
C GLU A 147 -6.91 19.80 10.32
N PRO A 148 -7.79 20.33 11.19
CA PRO A 148 -9.23 20.15 11.04
C PRO A 148 -9.67 20.57 9.63
N GLY A 149 -10.38 19.71 8.91
CA GLY A 149 -10.71 19.93 7.50
C GLY A 149 -9.66 19.48 6.49
N GLY A 150 -8.46 19.09 6.93
CA GLY A 150 -7.42 18.53 6.07
C GLY A 150 -7.75 17.11 5.58
N TYR A 151 -7.07 16.66 4.53
CA TYR A 151 -7.33 15.38 3.88
C TYR A 151 -6.16 14.39 4.01
N VAL A 152 -6.50 13.11 4.07
CA VAL A 152 -5.54 12.03 3.80
C VAL A 152 -5.99 11.27 2.57
N GLU A 153 -5.04 10.91 1.71
CA GLU A 153 -5.26 10.05 0.55
C GLU A 153 -4.28 8.87 0.59
N LEU A 154 -4.80 7.66 0.39
CA LEU A 154 -4.06 6.42 0.30
C LEU A 154 -4.26 5.82 -1.09
N THR A 155 -3.17 5.55 -1.81
CA THR A 155 -3.25 4.92 -3.14
C THR A 155 -2.24 3.81 -3.29
N ASP A 156 -2.70 2.58 -3.55
CA ASP A 156 -1.79 1.44 -3.69
C ASP A 156 -2.38 0.28 -4.52
N ASN A 157 -1.51 -0.58 -5.06
CA ASN A 157 -1.92 -1.81 -5.70
C ASN A 157 -2.15 -2.92 -4.67
N CYS A 158 -3.18 -3.73 -4.86
CA CYS A 158 -3.50 -4.85 -3.99
C CYS A 158 -3.06 -6.18 -4.59
N PHE A 159 -2.56 -7.07 -3.75
CA PHE A 159 -2.32 -8.46 -4.11
C PHE A 159 -3.54 -9.34 -3.74
N PRO A 160 -3.73 -10.49 -4.39
CA PRO A 160 -2.94 -11.02 -5.50
C PRO A 160 -3.29 -10.37 -6.84
N LEU A 161 -2.48 -10.64 -7.87
CA LEU A 161 -2.87 -10.46 -9.26
C LEU A 161 -4.22 -11.12 -9.53
N GLN A 162 -5.07 -10.41 -10.25
CA GLN A 162 -6.38 -10.89 -10.63
C GLN A 162 -6.41 -11.25 -12.11
N CYS A 163 -7.25 -12.23 -12.46
CA CYS A 163 -7.54 -12.62 -13.83
C CYS A 163 -8.93 -13.22 -13.89
N GLN A 164 -9.82 -12.63 -14.69
CA GLN A 164 -11.24 -13.00 -14.68
C GLN A 164 -11.65 -13.97 -15.77
N ASP A 165 -10.96 -13.93 -16.90
CA ASP A 165 -11.26 -14.80 -18.04
C ASP A 165 -10.51 -16.13 -17.96
N GLY A 166 -9.78 -16.37 -16.87
CA GLY A 166 -9.08 -17.63 -16.60
C GLY A 166 -7.85 -17.85 -17.47
N THR A 167 -7.37 -16.83 -18.18
CA THR A 167 -6.19 -16.93 -19.04
C THR A 167 -4.87 -17.07 -18.26
N MET A 168 -4.85 -16.67 -16.99
CA MET A 168 -3.74 -16.90 -16.08
C MET A 168 -3.88 -18.26 -15.41
N ASP A 169 -3.03 -19.22 -15.78
CA ASP A 169 -2.94 -20.50 -15.06
C ASP A 169 -2.50 -20.22 -13.60
N PRO A 170 -3.22 -20.71 -12.57
CA PRO A 170 -2.81 -20.56 -11.17
C PRO A 170 -1.42 -21.12 -10.84
N LYS A 171 -0.86 -21.99 -11.69
CA LYS A 171 0.50 -22.54 -11.60
C LYS A 171 1.50 -21.83 -12.51
N SER A 172 1.09 -20.78 -13.21
CA SER A 172 2.02 -19.95 -13.99
C SER A 172 2.99 -19.24 -13.03
N PRO A 173 4.27 -19.07 -13.42
CA PRO A 173 5.24 -18.32 -12.63
C PRO A 173 4.73 -16.96 -12.12
N VAL A 174 3.97 -16.20 -12.92
CA VAL A 174 3.44 -14.90 -12.49
C VAL A 174 2.36 -15.00 -11.40
N ALA A 175 1.49 -16.02 -11.46
CA ALA A 175 0.49 -16.27 -10.43
C ALA A 175 1.15 -16.76 -9.12
N GLU A 176 2.13 -17.66 -9.23
CA GLU A 176 2.93 -18.13 -8.10
C GLU A 176 3.72 -16.97 -7.48
N TRP A 177 4.29 -16.07 -8.28
CA TRP A 177 5.04 -14.90 -7.81
C TRP A 177 4.17 -14.01 -6.91
N SER A 178 2.96 -13.69 -7.37
CA SER A 178 2.01 -12.92 -6.57
C SER A 178 1.65 -13.62 -5.25
N THR A 179 1.46 -14.95 -5.27
CA THR A 179 1.08 -15.73 -4.09
C THR A 179 2.24 -15.82 -3.08
N LEU A 180 3.45 -16.08 -3.56
CA LEU A 180 4.66 -16.18 -2.73
C LEU A 180 5.04 -14.83 -2.11
N LEU A 181 4.85 -13.72 -2.84
CA LEU A 181 5.02 -12.38 -2.28
C LEU A 181 4.06 -12.13 -1.12
N MET A 182 2.78 -12.44 -1.30
CA MET A 182 1.79 -12.35 -0.21
C MET A 182 2.21 -13.17 1.01
N GLU A 183 2.57 -14.43 0.81
CA GLU A 183 2.98 -15.32 1.89
C GLU A 183 4.20 -14.79 2.65
N ALA A 184 5.23 -14.33 1.93
CA ALA A 184 6.43 -13.79 2.54
C ALA A 184 6.14 -12.50 3.34
N CYS A 185 5.34 -11.61 2.77
CA CYS A 185 4.91 -10.37 3.42
C CYS A 185 4.07 -10.62 4.68
N ASP A 186 3.17 -11.60 4.64
CA ASP A 186 2.36 -12.00 5.81
C ASP A 186 3.24 -12.58 6.92
N ARG A 187 4.22 -13.43 6.60
CA ARG A 187 5.19 -13.97 7.57
C ARG A 187 6.04 -12.87 8.24
N MET A 188 6.24 -11.75 7.55
CA MET A 188 6.93 -10.57 8.08
C MET A 188 6.02 -9.61 8.87
N GLY A 189 4.70 -9.87 8.91
CA GLY A 189 3.73 -8.97 9.53
C GLY A 189 3.52 -7.66 8.75
N ARG A 190 3.76 -7.69 7.43
CA ARG A 190 3.63 -6.53 6.53
C ARG A 190 2.75 -6.90 5.32
N PRO A 191 1.46 -7.19 5.54
CA PRO A 191 0.56 -7.72 4.52
C PRO A 191 0.40 -6.76 3.34
N VAL A 192 0.33 -7.31 2.13
CA VAL A 192 0.16 -6.56 0.86
C VAL A 192 -1.29 -6.54 0.34
N THR A 193 -2.23 -7.02 1.16
CA THR A 193 -3.67 -7.06 0.89
C THR A 193 -4.44 -5.91 1.54
N VAL A 194 -3.75 -5.08 2.33
CA VAL A 194 -4.34 -3.96 3.09
C VAL A 194 -5.01 -2.88 2.21
N PRO A 195 -4.60 -2.61 0.96
CA PRO A 195 -5.25 -1.60 0.14
C PRO A 195 -6.76 -1.79 -0.01
N ALA A 196 -7.23 -3.04 -0.09
CA ALA A 196 -8.66 -3.37 -0.10
C ALA A 196 -9.43 -2.99 1.19
N LEU A 197 -8.73 -2.56 2.24
CA LEU A 197 -9.27 -2.13 3.53
C LEU A 197 -9.14 -0.63 3.77
N PHE A 198 -8.54 0.14 2.85
CA PHE A 198 -8.24 1.56 3.06
C PHE A 198 -9.46 2.39 3.47
N LYS A 199 -10.60 2.26 2.78
CA LYS A 199 -11.84 2.94 3.17
C LYS A 199 -12.25 2.65 4.61
N ASN A 200 -12.26 1.38 4.98
CA ASN A 200 -12.64 0.94 6.33
C ASN A 200 -11.63 1.41 7.39
N LEU A 201 -10.35 1.46 7.05
CA LEU A 201 -9.30 1.98 7.91
C LEU A 201 -9.47 3.47 8.17
N LEU A 202 -9.77 4.26 7.14
CA LEU A 202 -10.06 5.70 7.27
C LEU A 202 -11.30 5.96 8.15
N LEU A 203 -12.40 5.24 7.90
CA LEU A 203 -13.60 5.35 8.72
C LEU A 203 -13.34 5.00 10.20
N ARG A 204 -12.59 3.91 10.45
CA ARG A 204 -12.23 3.50 11.83
C ARG A 204 -11.29 4.48 12.53
N ALA A 205 -10.45 5.18 11.78
CA ALA A 205 -9.59 6.23 12.32
C ALA A 205 -10.35 7.52 12.68
N GLY A 206 -11.56 7.72 12.14
CA GLY A 206 -12.42 8.88 12.43
C GLY A 206 -12.54 9.89 11.30
N PHE A 207 -11.98 9.59 10.12
CA PHE A 207 -12.16 10.44 8.94
C PHE A 207 -13.62 10.43 8.47
N VAL A 208 -14.07 11.56 7.93
CA VAL A 208 -15.40 11.78 7.35
C VAL A 208 -15.29 12.01 5.84
N ASP A 209 -16.43 12.02 5.14
CA ASP A 209 -16.50 12.21 3.69
C ASP A 209 -15.62 11.19 2.92
N VAL A 210 -15.51 9.97 3.44
CA VAL A 210 -14.59 8.94 2.91
C VAL A 210 -15.10 8.41 1.57
N VAL A 211 -14.29 8.59 0.54
CA VAL A 211 -14.51 8.09 -0.82
C VAL A 211 -13.47 7.02 -1.12
N GLU A 212 -13.88 5.99 -1.85
CA GLU A 212 -12.99 4.97 -2.39
C GLU A 212 -13.22 4.88 -3.90
N VAL A 213 -12.13 4.95 -4.63
CA VAL A 213 -12.06 4.82 -6.08
C VAL A 213 -11.24 3.56 -6.36
N HIS A 214 -11.89 2.61 -7.03
CA HIS A 214 -11.26 1.36 -7.42
C HIS A 214 -10.90 1.42 -8.91
N ARG A 215 -9.65 1.05 -9.24
CA ARG A 215 -9.11 1.08 -10.61
C ARG A 215 -8.43 -0.25 -10.92
N ILE A 216 -8.23 -0.51 -12.21
CA ILE A 216 -7.49 -1.69 -12.66
C ILE A 216 -6.25 -1.25 -13.44
N TRP A 217 -5.10 -1.85 -13.13
CA TRP A 217 -3.87 -1.69 -13.91
C TRP A 217 -3.54 -3.01 -14.60
N PRO A 218 -3.73 -3.10 -15.92
CA PRO A 218 -3.39 -4.30 -16.69
C PRO A 218 -1.92 -4.67 -16.51
N LEU A 219 -1.61 -5.96 -16.45
CA LEU A 219 -0.23 -6.44 -16.31
C LEU A 219 0.66 -6.04 -17.51
N HIS A 220 0.04 -5.90 -18.69
CA HIS A 220 0.64 -5.41 -19.93
C HIS A 220 -0.45 -4.88 -20.88
N ASP A 221 -0.07 -4.55 -22.11
CA ASP A 221 -0.90 -3.90 -23.12
C ASP A 221 -1.94 -4.83 -23.81
N TRP A 222 -2.45 -5.85 -23.12
CA TRP A 222 -3.48 -6.75 -23.65
C TRP A 222 -4.87 -6.13 -23.86
N PRO A 223 -5.31 -5.09 -23.11
CA PRO A 223 -6.64 -4.50 -23.32
C PRO A 223 -6.81 -3.93 -24.72
N LYS A 224 -8.06 -3.80 -25.18
CA LYS A 224 -8.36 -3.10 -26.44
C LYS A 224 -8.38 -1.57 -26.28
N ASN A 225 -8.82 -1.07 -25.12
CA ASN A 225 -8.89 0.35 -24.80
C ASN A 225 -7.47 0.97 -24.77
N ASP A 226 -7.27 2.08 -25.50
CA ASP A 226 -5.93 2.65 -25.69
C ASP A 226 -5.32 3.25 -24.41
N HIS A 227 -6.15 3.83 -23.53
CA HIS A 227 -5.72 4.33 -22.23
C HIS A 227 -5.27 3.18 -21.31
N LEU A 228 -6.03 2.08 -21.25
CA LEU A 228 -5.64 0.90 -20.48
C LEU A 228 -4.41 0.19 -21.07
N LYS A 229 -4.22 0.21 -22.40
CA LYS A 229 -2.97 -0.27 -23.01
C LYS A 229 -1.78 0.54 -22.55
N GLU A 230 -1.93 1.86 -22.47
CA GLU A 230 -0.87 2.75 -22.00
C GLU A 230 -0.49 2.47 -20.55
N ILE A 231 -1.48 2.40 -19.65
CA ILE A 231 -1.28 1.97 -18.26
C ILE A 231 -0.59 0.59 -18.22
N GLY A 232 -1.04 -0.34 -19.05
CA GLY A 232 -0.47 -1.68 -19.14
C GLY A 232 1.01 -1.68 -19.52
N ARG A 233 1.45 -0.83 -20.46
CA ARG A 233 2.86 -0.69 -20.82
C ARG A 233 3.70 -0.23 -19.63
N TYR A 234 3.22 0.76 -18.87
CA TYR A 234 3.91 1.23 -17.67
C TYR A 234 3.94 0.16 -16.57
N SER A 235 2.82 -0.52 -16.32
CA SER A 235 2.74 -1.59 -15.33
C SER A 235 3.66 -2.76 -15.66
N GLN A 236 3.77 -3.13 -16.94
CA GLN A 236 4.69 -4.16 -17.41
C GLN A 236 6.14 -3.78 -17.11
N GLU A 237 6.55 -2.56 -17.48
CA GLU A 237 7.92 -2.08 -17.23
C GLU A 237 8.23 -2.05 -15.73
N SER A 238 7.34 -1.47 -14.91
CA SER A 238 7.49 -1.46 -13.46
C SER A 238 7.59 -2.87 -12.87
N SER A 239 6.79 -3.82 -13.36
CA SER A 239 6.81 -5.22 -12.90
C SER A 239 8.08 -5.94 -13.31
N LEU A 240 8.58 -5.70 -14.54
CA LEU A 240 9.83 -6.29 -15.03
C LEU A 240 11.03 -5.84 -14.18
N GLN A 241 11.10 -4.54 -13.85
CA GLN A 241 12.15 -3.98 -13.00
C GLN A 241 11.99 -4.45 -11.54
N GLY A 242 10.76 -4.51 -11.03
CA GLY A 242 10.46 -4.88 -9.65
C GLY A 242 10.48 -6.37 -9.33
N CYS A 243 10.36 -7.25 -10.34
CA CYS A 243 10.23 -8.70 -10.15
C CYS A 243 11.39 -9.29 -9.33
N GLU A 244 12.63 -9.04 -9.74
CA GLU A 244 13.80 -9.56 -9.02
C GLU A 244 14.00 -8.85 -7.67
N ALA A 245 13.81 -7.53 -7.64
CA ALA A 245 14.00 -6.72 -6.44
C ALA A 245 13.05 -7.13 -5.31
N SER A 246 11.77 -7.37 -5.63
CA SER A 246 10.76 -7.83 -4.69
C SER A 246 11.00 -9.28 -4.24
N ALA A 247 11.40 -10.17 -5.16
CA ALA A 247 11.57 -11.59 -4.85
C ALA A 247 12.84 -11.86 -4.03
N LEU A 248 13.99 -11.25 -4.35
CA LEU A 248 15.29 -11.65 -3.76
C LEU A 248 15.30 -11.64 -2.23
N ALA A 249 14.93 -10.52 -1.61
CA ALA A 249 14.99 -10.41 -0.15
C ALA A 249 13.92 -11.28 0.53
N LEU A 250 12.70 -11.28 0.00
CA LEU A 250 11.58 -12.02 0.56
C LEU A 250 11.78 -13.53 0.43
N PHE A 251 12.15 -14.02 -0.75
CA PHE A 251 12.20 -15.45 -1.01
C PHE A 251 13.41 -16.09 -0.34
N THR A 252 14.56 -15.40 -0.31
CA THR A 252 15.76 -15.95 0.33
C THR A 252 15.70 -15.88 1.86
N ARG A 253 15.29 -14.74 2.44
CA ARG A 253 15.33 -14.54 3.89
C ARG A 253 14.10 -15.07 4.62
N VAL A 254 12.94 -15.10 3.95
CA VAL A 254 11.65 -15.49 4.58
C VAL A 254 11.19 -16.87 4.12
N LEU A 255 11.30 -17.17 2.83
CA LEU A 255 10.87 -18.45 2.27
C LEU A 255 11.99 -19.50 2.21
N GLY A 256 13.24 -19.11 2.48
CA GLY A 256 14.40 -20.01 2.56
C GLY A 256 14.95 -20.48 1.22
N TRP A 257 14.59 -19.83 0.12
CA TRP A 257 15.10 -20.16 -1.21
C TRP A 257 16.57 -19.78 -1.35
N THR A 258 17.28 -20.46 -2.24
CA THR A 258 18.60 -19.99 -2.65
C THR A 258 18.46 -18.80 -3.61
N ARG A 259 19.52 -18.00 -3.71
CA ARG A 259 19.59 -16.89 -4.68
C ARG A 259 19.39 -17.40 -6.12
N ASP A 260 20.04 -18.50 -6.48
CA ASP A 260 20.00 -19.04 -7.84
C ASP A 260 18.60 -19.55 -8.21
N GLU A 261 17.94 -20.28 -7.31
CA GLU A 261 16.54 -20.70 -7.50
C GLU A 261 15.61 -19.49 -7.70
N THR A 262 15.80 -18.44 -6.89
CA THR A 262 15.00 -17.20 -6.99
C THR A 262 15.19 -16.52 -8.35
N LEU A 263 16.42 -16.41 -8.84
CA LEU A 263 16.71 -15.81 -10.14
C LEU A 263 16.15 -16.62 -11.31
N VAL A 264 16.24 -17.95 -11.22
CA VAL A 264 15.63 -18.86 -12.21
C VAL A 264 14.12 -18.68 -12.24
N PHE A 265 13.47 -18.61 -11.07
CA PHE A 265 12.04 -18.35 -10.98
C PHE A 265 11.65 -16.98 -11.57
N CYS A 266 12.39 -15.91 -11.22
CA CYS A 266 12.17 -14.58 -11.78
C CYS A 266 12.30 -14.56 -13.31
N SER A 267 13.12 -15.43 -13.90
CA SER A 267 13.19 -15.57 -15.37
C SER A 267 11.89 -16.14 -15.96
N GLY A 268 11.19 -17.02 -15.24
CA GLY A 268 9.87 -17.53 -15.59
C GLY A 268 8.81 -16.42 -15.51
N VAL A 269 8.81 -15.67 -14.40
CA VAL A 269 7.90 -14.53 -14.21
C VAL A 269 8.06 -13.51 -15.33
N ARG A 270 9.29 -13.15 -15.70
CA ARG A 270 9.55 -12.22 -16.81
C ARG A 270 9.04 -12.72 -18.17
N LYS A 271 9.04 -14.03 -18.41
CA LYS A 271 8.43 -14.60 -19.64
C LYS A 271 6.93 -14.40 -19.64
N ASP A 272 6.28 -14.65 -18.50
CA ASP A 272 4.83 -14.44 -18.35
C ASP A 272 4.47 -12.96 -18.47
N LEU A 273 5.29 -12.05 -17.92
CA LEU A 273 5.09 -10.61 -18.05
C LEU A 273 5.10 -10.14 -19.52
N HIS A 274 5.76 -10.86 -20.43
CA HIS A 274 5.73 -10.60 -21.87
C HIS A 274 4.64 -11.37 -22.63
N ASN A 275 3.93 -12.29 -21.98
CA ASN A 275 2.94 -13.15 -22.60
C ASN A 275 1.57 -12.46 -22.67
N ARG A 276 1.28 -11.82 -23.81
CA ARG A 276 0.01 -11.09 -24.02
C ARG A 276 -1.27 -11.93 -23.94
N ASN A 277 -1.15 -13.26 -23.88
CA ASN A 277 -2.29 -14.15 -23.67
C ASN A 277 -2.70 -14.25 -22.19
N ILE A 278 -1.94 -13.69 -21.25
CA ILE A 278 -2.29 -13.64 -19.83
C ILE A 278 -3.00 -12.31 -19.56
N HIS A 279 -4.32 -12.31 -19.44
CA HIS A 279 -5.11 -11.09 -19.20
C HIS A 279 -5.22 -10.77 -17.71
N ALA A 280 -4.08 -10.78 -17.02
CA ALA A 280 -3.99 -10.44 -15.61
C ALA A 280 -3.92 -8.91 -15.41
N TYR A 281 -4.30 -8.47 -14.22
CA TYR A 281 -4.28 -7.07 -13.82
C TYR A 281 -4.15 -6.93 -12.29
N TRP A 282 -3.70 -5.76 -11.86
CA TRP A 282 -3.67 -5.34 -10.46
C TRP A 282 -4.94 -4.57 -10.11
N ASP A 283 -5.58 -4.91 -9.00
CA ASP A 283 -6.57 -4.03 -8.39
C ASP A 283 -5.83 -2.87 -7.71
N ILE A 284 -6.26 -1.64 -7.97
CA ILE A 284 -5.69 -0.43 -7.39
C ILE A 284 -6.77 0.25 -6.56
N TYR A 285 -6.46 0.47 -5.29
CA TYR A 285 -7.35 1.14 -4.35
C TYR A 285 -6.83 2.54 -4.09
N CYS A 286 -7.64 3.54 -4.39
CA CYS A 286 -7.46 4.90 -3.93
C CYS A 286 -8.58 5.20 -2.92
N ALA A 287 -8.24 5.61 -1.71
CA ALA A 287 -9.23 6.05 -0.74
C ALA A 287 -8.76 7.34 -0.08
N PHE A 288 -9.66 8.29 0.03
CA PHE A 288 -9.38 9.55 0.72
C PHE A 288 -10.50 9.92 1.66
N GLY A 289 -10.15 10.67 2.70
CA GLY A 289 -11.07 11.12 3.72
C GLY A 289 -10.60 12.41 4.37
N ARG A 290 -11.55 13.18 4.88
CA ARG A 290 -11.29 14.47 5.52
C ARG A 290 -11.32 14.33 7.03
N LYS A 291 -10.45 15.04 7.72
CA LYS A 291 -10.57 15.21 9.17
C LYS A 291 -11.76 16.13 9.47
N PRO A 292 -12.63 15.80 10.44
CA PRO A 292 -13.71 16.69 10.87
C PRO A 292 -13.19 18.09 11.22
N PHE A 293 -14.03 19.10 11.01
CA PHE A 293 -13.77 20.43 11.57
C PHE A 293 -13.93 20.37 13.09
N ASP A 294 -13.24 21.24 13.82
CA ASP A 294 -13.48 21.40 15.26
C ASP A 294 -14.92 21.86 15.47
N GLU A 295 -15.66 21.24 16.40
CA GLU A 295 -17.00 21.72 16.76
C GLU A 295 -16.90 23.14 17.34
N PRO A 296 -17.78 24.08 16.95
CA PRO A 296 -17.85 25.37 17.60
C PRO A 296 -18.22 25.14 19.07
N SER A 297 -17.39 25.62 20.00
CA SER A 297 -17.65 25.51 21.43
C SER A 297 -19.01 26.14 21.76
N SER A 298 -20.00 25.31 22.08
CA SER A 298 -21.23 25.78 22.71
C SER A 298 -20.90 26.24 24.14
N GLU A 299 -21.41 27.42 24.51
CA GLU A 299 -21.43 28.01 25.87
C GLU A 299 -20.29 29.00 26.23
N SER A 300 -20.37 30.20 25.65
CA SER A 300 -20.41 31.40 26.50
C SER A 300 -21.86 31.90 26.52
N GLU A 301 -22.67 31.41 27.45
CA GLU A 301 -23.88 32.14 27.82
C GLU A 301 -23.45 33.48 28.44
N PRO A 302 -23.99 34.64 28.00
CA PRO A 302 -23.74 35.89 28.69
C PRO A 302 -24.38 35.81 30.08
N GLU A 303 -23.59 36.10 31.12
CA GLU A 303 -24.09 36.33 32.48
C GLU A 303 -25.27 37.30 32.41
N SER A 304 -26.46 36.80 32.77
CA SER A 304 -27.60 37.67 33.03
C SER A 304 -27.33 38.45 34.31
N GLU A 305 -26.93 39.72 34.16
CA GLU A 305 -27.01 40.70 35.26
C GLU A 305 -28.47 40.86 35.68
N GLN A 306 -28.79 40.45 36.91
CA GLN A 306 -29.91 40.95 37.72
C GLN A 306 -29.46 41.14 39.17
#